data_AF-A0A9Q0EB40-F1
#
_entry.id   AF-A0A9Q0EB40-F1
#
_cell.length_a   1.000
_cell.length_b   1.000
_cell.length_c   1.000
_cell.angle_alpha   90.00
_cell.angle_beta   90.00
_cell.angle_gamma   90.00
#
_symmetry.space_group_name_H-M   'P 1'
#
loop_
_entity.id
_entity.type
_entity.pdbx_description
1 polymer ?
#
loop_
_entity_poly.entity_id
_entity_poly.type
_entity_poly.pdbx_seq_one_letter_code
_entity_poly.pdbx_strand_id
1 'polypeptide(L)'
;MGPDVFTEPPELDRAHRSLATKPKDGKPARPFVVRFLRFQQKEAALRWSRNHEVKFQGSPLRFYPDLSSALARKHADYNGVKQALYKKGARFRLMHPARLVVTFEAQTFTFDSPEETQDFYKRRVAKE
;
A
#
# COMPACT_ATOMS: atom_id res chain seq x y z
N MET A 1 -10.99 0.34 -15.09
CA MET A 1 -9.57 0.50 -15.49
C MET A 1 -9.55 0.39 -17.00
N GLY A 2 -8.81 1.25 -17.67
CA GLY A 2 -8.83 1.32 -19.13
C GLY A 2 -7.81 0.37 -19.78
N PRO A 3 -7.72 0.43 -21.12
CA PRO A 3 -6.74 -0.32 -21.90
C PRO A 3 -5.28 0.07 -21.58
N ASP A 4 -5.07 1.21 -20.91
CA ASP A 4 -3.79 1.67 -20.38
C ASP A 4 -3.23 0.77 -19.26
N VAL A 5 -4.11 0.05 -18.56
CA VAL A 5 -3.73 -0.87 -17.47
C VAL A 5 -3.80 -2.32 -17.92
N PHE A 6 -4.87 -2.66 -18.64
CA PHE A 6 -5.18 -4.01 -19.05
C PHE A 6 -5.63 -4.04 -20.51
N THR A 7 -4.83 -4.62 -21.40
CA THR A 7 -5.19 -4.80 -22.81
C THR A 7 -6.44 -5.68 -22.99
N GLU A 8 -6.61 -6.64 -22.09
CA GLU A 8 -7.75 -7.56 -22.01
C GLU A 8 -8.21 -7.67 -20.56
N PRO A 9 -9.46 -8.09 -20.27
CA PRO A 9 -9.92 -8.29 -18.90
C PRO A 9 -8.93 -9.15 -18.08
N PRO A 10 -8.52 -8.73 -16.88
CA PRO A 10 -7.52 -9.46 -16.11
C PRO A 10 -8.05 -10.83 -15.70
N GLU A 11 -7.18 -11.84 -15.73
CA GLU A 11 -7.53 -13.19 -15.32
C GLU A 11 -7.63 -13.25 -13.80
N LEU A 12 -8.78 -13.68 -13.30
CA LEU A 12 -9.06 -13.81 -11.87
C LEU A 12 -9.20 -15.29 -11.52
N ASP A 13 -8.47 -15.71 -10.49
CA ASP A 13 -8.60 -17.04 -9.90
C ASP A 13 -9.86 -17.08 -9.02
N ARG A 14 -10.10 -16.00 -8.26
CA ARG A 14 -11.27 -15.91 -7.38
C ARG A 14 -11.69 -14.46 -7.14
N ALA A 15 -13.00 -14.21 -7.08
CA ALA A 15 -13.55 -12.96 -6.59
C ALA A 15 -14.74 -13.24 -5.67
N HIS A 16 -14.73 -12.71 -4.45
CA HIS A 16 -15.83 -12.89 -3.50
C HIS A 16 -15.93 -11.73 -2.51
N ARG A 17 -16.99 -11.72 -1.69
CA ARG A 17 -17.10 -10.80 -0.55
C ARG A 17 -16.40 -11.38 0.67
N SER A 18 -15.93 -10.54 1.58
CA SER A 18 -15.41 -11.01 2.86
C SER A 18 -16.44 -11.84 3.62
N LEU A 19 -15.95 -12.78 4.42
CA LEU A 19 -16.76 -13.67 5.25
C LEU A 19 -17.38 -12.96 6.47
N ALA A 20 -17.14 -11.66 6.62
CA ALA A 20 -17.75 -10.87 7.69
C ALA A 20 -19.28 -10.88 7.58
N THR A 21 -19.94 -10.77 8.73
CA THR A 21 -21.40 -10.63 8.82
C THR A 21 -21.88 -9.49 7.94
N LYS A 22 -23.06 -9.66 7.32
CA LYS A 22 -23.66 -8.59 6.52
C LYS A 22 -23.84 -7.35 7.42
N PRO A 23 -23.29 -6.19 7.03
CA PRO A 23 -23.44 -4.97 7.81
C PRO A 23 -24.91 -4.55 7.84
N LYS A 24 -25.31 -3.86 8.93
CA LYS A 24 -26.62 -3.21 9.04
C LYS A 24 -26.73 -2.07 8.01
N ASP A 25 -27.95 -1.67 7.71
CA ASP A 25 -28.21 -0.57 6.80
C ASP A 25 -27.51 0.72 7.27
N GLY A 26 -26.95 1.47 6.31
CA GLY A 26 -26.15 2.67 6.57
C GLY A 26 -24.68 2.43 6.95
N LYS A 27 -24.23 1.19 7.17
CA LYS A 27 -22.82 0.85 7.35
C LYS A 27 -22.11 0.54 6.01
N PRO A 28 -20.78 0.71 5.92
CA PRO A 28 -20.04 0.39 4.70
C PRO A 28 -20.26 -1.05 4.24
N ALA A 29 -20.39 -1.24 2.93
CA ALA A 29 -20.55 -2.56 2.34
C ALA A 29 -19.33 -3.46 2.62
N ARG A 30 -19.54 -4.79 2.62
CA ARG A 30 -18.44 -5.75 2.78
C ARG A 30 -17.41 -5.58 1.67
N PRO A 31 -16.10 -5.55 2.00
CA PRO A 31 -15.06 -5.49 1.00
C PRO A 31 -15.11 -6.73 0.09
N PHE A 32 -14.69 -6.53 -1.14
CA PHE A 32 -14.42 -7.61 -2.08
C PHE A 32 -12.97 -8.06 -1.92
N VAL A 33 -12.77 -9.37 -1.89
CA VAL A 33 -11.45 -9.99 -1.99
C VAL A 33 -11.32 -10.55 -3.39
N VAL A 34 -10.34 -10.03 -4.12
CA VAL A 34 -10.09 -10.39 -5.53
C VAL A 34 -8.68 -10.96 -5.63
N ARG A 35 -8.59 -12.24 -5.99
CA ARG A 35 -7.35 -12.95 -6.25
C ARG A 35 -7.14 -12.99 -7.75
N PHE A 36 -6.20 -12.18 -8.21
CA PHE A 36 -5.71 -12.21 -9.59
C PHE A 36 -4.92 -13.50 -9.83
N LEU A 37 -5.08 -14.08 -11.01
CA LEU A 37 -4.27 -15.21 -11.44
C LEU A 37 -2.81 -14.79 -11.64
N ARG A 38 -2.58 -13.61 -12.22
CA ARG A 38 -1.23 -13.07 -12.48
C ARG A 38 -0.85 -11.98 -11.49
N PHE A 39 0.28 -12.16 -10.82
CA PHE A 39 0.84 -11.18 -9.89
C PHE A 39 1.06 -9.80 -10.53
N GLN A 40 1.56 -9.76 -11.77
CA GLN A 40 1.82 -8.51 -12.48
C GLN A 40 0.54 -7.69 -12.71
N GLN A 41 -0.58 -8.35 -13.05
CA GLN A 41 -1.88 -7.68 -13.23
C GLN A 41 -2.39 -7.10 -11.90
N LYS A 42 -2.24 -7.85 -10.80
CA LYS A 42 -2.55 -7.37 -9.44
C LYS A 42 -1.76 -6.10 -9.10
N GLU A 43 -0.45 -6.11 -9.35
CA GLU A 43 0.42 -4.96 -9.06
C GLU A 43 0.11 -3.76 -9.96
N ALA A 44 -0.18 -3.98 -11.24
CA ALA A 44 -0.60 -2.93 -12.17
C ALA A 44 -1.89 -2.24 -11.69
N ALA A 45 -2.92 -3.01 -11.33
CA ALA A 45 -4.16 -2.48 -10.74
C ALA A 45 -3.90 -1.63 -9.49
N LEU A 46 -3.10 -2.15 -8.55
CA LEU A 46 -2.79 -1.45 -7.29
C LEU A 46 -1.97 -0.17 -7.51
N ARG A 47 -1.06 -0.14 -8.48
CA ARG A 47 -0.31 1.08 -8.82
C ARG A 47 -1.23 2.12 -9.45
N TRP A 48 -2.05 1.69 -10.41
CA TRP A 48 -2.98 2.58 -11.08
C TRP A 48 -3.99 3.18 -10.09
N SER A 49 -4.56 2.36 -9.19
CA SER A 49 -5.56 2.81 -8.21
C SER A 49 -5.03 3.80 -7.17
N ARG A 50 -3.70 3.90 -6.95
CA ARG A 50 -3.12 4.90 -6.03
C ARG A 50 -3.13 6.30 -6.62
N ASN A 51 -3.15 6.41 -7.95
CA ASN A 51 -3.02 7.68 -8.67
C ASN A 51 -4.35 8.13 -9.29
N HIS A 52 -5.41 7.31 -9.20
CA HIS A 52 -6.69 7.56 -9.86
C HIS A 52 -7.86 7.39 -8.89
N GLU A 53 -8.85 8.26 -8.99
CA GLU A 53 -10.12 8.09 -8.29
C GLU A 53 -10.99 7.08 -9.04
N VAL A 54 -11.49 6.07 -8.34
CA VAL A 54 -12.37 5.04 -8.93
C VAL A 54 -13.76 5.18 -8.34
N LYS A 55 -14.78 5.30 -9.20
CA LYS A 55 -16.18 5.33 -8.79
C LYS A 55 -16.96 4.22 -9.49
N PHE A 56 -17.87 3.61 -8.76
CA PHE A 56 -18.86 2.68 -9.29
C PHE A 56 -20.25 3.20 -8.89
N GLN A 57 -21.08 3.50 -9.89
CA GLN A 57 -22.41 4.10 -9.68
C GLN A 57 -22.37 5.33 -8.75
N GLY A 58 -21.39 6.21 -8.95
CA GLY A 58 -21.16 7.40 -8.12
C GLY A 58 -20.51 7.15 -6.76
N SER A 59 -20.42 5.90 -6.30
CA SER A 59 -19.78 5.54 -5.03
C SER A 59 -18.26 5.34 -5.19
N PRO A 60 -17.41 5.94 -4.35
CA PRO A 60 -15.97 5.76 -4.43
C PRO A 60 -15.55 4.35 -4.04
N LEU A 61 -14.68 3.74 -4.85
CA LEU A 61 -14.04 2.47 -4.57
C LEU A 61 -12.58 2.70 -4.15
N ARG A 62 -12.15 1.98 -3.11
CA ARG A 62 -10.77 2.03 -2.62
C ARG A 62 -10.14 0.65 -2.73
N PHE A 63 -8.90 0.62 -3.23
CA PHE A 63 -8.14 -0.60 -3.47
C PHE A 63 -6.98 -0.65 -2.50
N TYR A 64 -6.83 -1.79 -1.81
CA TYR A 64 -5.76 -2.03 -0.85
C TYR A 64 -5.18 -3.42 -1.09
N PRO A 65 -3.87 -3.61 -0.84
CA PRO A 65 -3.30 -4.95 -0.82
C PRO A 65 -3.88 -5.77 0.35
N ASP A 66 -4.14 -7.06 0.12
CA ASP A 66 -4.53 -7.99 1.16
C ASP A 66 -3.27 -8.49 1.90
N LEU A 67 -3.06 -7.99 3.11
CA LEU A 67 -1.89 -8.29 3.93
C LEU A 67 -2.33 -9.10 5.16
N SER A 68 -1.49 -10.04 5.59
CA SER A 68 -1.71 -10.72 6.87
C SER A 68 -1.65 -9.73 8.04
N SER A 69 -2.33 -10.03 9.14
CA SER A 69 -2.33 -9.19 10.35
C SER A 69 -0.93 -8.94 10.89
N ALA A 70 -0.07 -9.96 10.90
CA ALA A 70 1.32 -9.85 11.32
C ALA A 70 2.12 -8.90 10.41
N LEU A 71 1.92 -8.97 9.09
CA LEU A 71 2.61 -8.11 8.14
C LEU A 71 2.10 -6.66 8.22
N ALA A 72 0.79 -6.48 8.34
CA ALA A 72 0.17 -5.17 8.53
C ALA A 72 0.69 -4.48 9.80
N ARG A 73 0.87 -5.24 10.89
CA ARG A 73 1.48 -4.73 12.12
C ARG A 73 2.92 -4.27 11.90
N LYS A 74 3.76 -5.12 11.29
CA LYS A 74 5.15 -4.75 10.93
C LYS A 74 5.20 -3.48 10.07
N HIS A 75 4.28 -3.32 9.12
CA HIS A 75 4.18 -2.11 8.30
C HIS A 75 3.76 -0.88 9.12
N ALA A 76 2.88 -1.06 10.11
CA ALA A 76 2.40 -0.01 10.98
C ALA A 76 3.48 0.51 11.93
N ASP A 77 4.42 -0.34 12.36
CA ASP A 77 5.54 0.05 13.23
C ASP A 77 6.42 1.14 12.58
N TYR A 78 6.54 1.13 11.26
CA TYR A 78 7.24 2.19 10.51
C TYR A 78 6.46 3.50 10.37
N ASN A 79 5.19 3.60 10.80
CA ASN A 79 4.35 4.77 10.51
C ASN A 79 4.91 6.06 11.11
N GLY A 80 5.46 6.01 12.33
CA GLY A 80 6.05 7.19 12.98
C GLY A 80 7.22 7.77 12.17
N VAL A 81 8.16 6.91 11.77
CA VAL A 81 9.30 7.29 10.93
C VAL A 81 8.88 7.74 9.53
N LYS A 82 7.93 7.04 8.89
CA LYS A 82 7.39 7.43 7.57
C LYS A 82 6.80 8.84 7.60
N GLN A 83 6.06 9.19 8.64
CA GLN A 83 5.52 10.55 8.81
C GLN A 83 6.64 11.60 8.97
N ALA A 84 7.68 11.27 9.73
CA ALA A 84 8.82 12.17 9.93
C ALA A 84 9.60 12.40 8.61
N LEU A 85 9.89 11.33 7.86
CA LEU A 85 10.52 11.40 6.54
C LEU A 85 9.67 12.20 5.54
N TYR A 86 8.36 11.98 5.54
CA TYR A 86 7.44 12.73 4.68
C TYR A 86 7.48 14.23 4.95
N LYS A 87 7.46 14.64 6.23
CA LYS A 87 7.54 16.05 6.63
C LYS A 87 8.84 16.73 6.19
N LYS A 88 9.94 15.97 6.10
CA LYS A 88 11.25 16.44 5.64
C LYS A 88 11.44 16.34 4.12
N GLY A 89 10.42 15.90 3.37
CA GLY A 89 10.51 15.75 1.91
C GLY A 89 11.40 14.59 1.45
N ALA A 90 11.84 13.70 2.35
CA ALA A 90 12.64 12.54 1.98
C ALA A 90 11.77 11.52 1.24
N ARG A 91 12.28 10.99 0.12
CA ARG A 91 11.57 9.95 -0.65
C ARG A 91 11.78 8.62 0.05
N PHE A 92 10.72 7.83 0.21
CA PHE A 92 10.82 6.50 0.79
C PHE A 92 9.87 5.51 0.12
N ARG A 93 10.19 4.22 0.25
CA ARG A 93 9.35 3.10 -0.17
C ARG A 93 9.48 1.96 0.82
N LEU A 94 8.36 1.34 1.19
CA LEU A 94 8.34 0.15 2.05
C LEU A 94 8.26 -1.09 1.16
N MET A 95 9.33 -1.88 1.13
CA MET A 95 9.40 -3.12 0.37
C MET A 95 8.89 -4.31 1.18
N HIS A 96 8.30 -5.28 0.47
CA HIS A 96 7.91 -6.56 1.07
C HIS A 96 9.16 -7.34 1.54
N PRO A 97 9.12 -8.02 2.70
CA PRO A 97 8.02 -8.05 3.65
C PRO A 97 7.89 -6.76 4.47
N ALA A 98 8.96 -6.20 5.04
CA ALA A 98 8.89 -4.97 5.82
C ALA A 98 10.25 -4.26 5.88
N ARG A 99 10.82 -3.91 4.72
CA ARG A 99 12.11 -3.21 4.60
C ARG A 99 11.89 -1.79 4.12
N LEU A 100 12.33 -0.79 4.87
CA LEU A 100 12.15 0.61 4.49
C LEU A 100 13.35 1.10 3.70
N VAL A 101 13.12 1.52 2.47
CA VAL A 101 14.14 2.13 1.61
C VAL A 101 13.92 3.63 1.61
N VAL A 102 14.94 4.39 1.98
CA VAL A 102 14.92 5.85 2.06
C VAL A 102 15.94 6.41 1.09
N THR A 103 15.54 7.37 0.27
CA THR A 103 16.43 8.12 -0.62
C THR A 103 16.54 9.55 -0.12
N PHE A 104 17.76 9.94 0.26
CA PHE A 104 18.12 11.25 0.81
C PHE A 104 19.48 11.66 0.25
N GLU A 105 19.64 12.93 -0.17
CA GLU A 105 20.88 13.45 -0.77
C GLU A 105 21.45 12.58 -1.91
N ALA A 106 20.57 12.10 -2.81
CA ALA A 106 20.91 11.17 -3.89
C ALA A 106 21.48 9.80 -3.46
N GLN A 107 21.55 9.50 -2.16
CA GLN A 107 21.93 8.20 -1.63
C GLN A 107 20.69 7.40 -1.22
N THR A 108 20.74 6.09 -1.41
CA THR A 108 19.66 5.17 -1.06
C THR A 108 20.09 4.23 0.05
N PHE A 109 19.34 4.23 1.14
CA PHE A 109 19.57 3.42 2.33
C PHE A 109 18.42 2.44 2.49
N THR A 110 18.72 1.21 2.94
CA THR A 110 17.71 0.18 3.21
C THR A 110 17.85 -0.25 4.66
N PHE A 111 16.73 -0.30 5.37
CA PHE A 111 16.65 -0.67 6.78
C PHE A 111 15.70 -1.84 6.96
N ASP A 112 16.07 -2.74 7.86
CA ASP A 112 15.30 -3.95 8.16
C ASP A 112 14.45 -3.81 9.42
N SER A 113 14.70 -2.76 10.21
CA SER A 113 13.95 -2.41 11.40
C SER A 113 13.51 -0.93 11.45
N PRO A 114 12.36 -0.65 12.10
CA PRO A 114 11.94 0.73 12.40
C PRO A 114 12.97 1.50 13.23
N GLU A 115 13.64 0.84 14.17
CA GLU A 115 14.63 1.42 15.08
C GLU A 115 15.84 1.95 14.31
N GLU A 116 16.41 1.13 13.41
CA GLU A 116 17.52 1.55 12.54
C GLU A 116 17.14 2.75 11.68
N THR A 117 15.92 2.75 11.14
CA THR A 117 15.47 3.88 10.32
C THR A 117 15.30 5.14 11.16
N GLN A 118 14.82 5.02 12.39
CA GLN A 118 14.64 6.15 13.30
C GLN A 118 16.00 6.76 13.69
N ASP A 119 17.00 5.91 13.93
CA ASP A 119 18.35 6.35 14.22
C ASP A 119 19.00 7.05 13.01
N PHE A 120 18.79 6.52 11.80
CA PHE A 120 19.18 7.20 10.57
C PHE A 120 18.52 8.58 10.46
N TYR A 121 17.20 8.66 10.68
CA TYR A 121 16.45 9.92 10.62
C TYR A 121 17.03 10.96 11.58
N LYS A 122 17.27 10.60 12.85
CA LYS A 122 17.85 11.49 13.85
C LYS A 122 19.25 11.98 13.48
N ARG A 123 20.07 11.10 12.89
CA ARG A 123 21.49 11.39 12.60
C ARG A 123 21.68 12.22 11.34
N ARG A 124 20.90 11.96 10.29
CA ARG A 124 21.13 12.49 8.94
C ARG A 124 20.05 13.47 8.46
N VAL A 125 18.79 13.28 8.87
CA VAL A 125 17.65 14.03 8.31
C VAL A 125 17.11 15.10 9.27
N ALA A 126 17.18 14.86 10.58
CA ALA A 126 16.66 15.79 11.59
C ALA A 126 17.62 16.94 11.94
N LYS A 127 18.89 16.86 11.53
CA LYS A 127 19.93 17.86 11.85
C LYS A 127 19.88 19.10 10.95
N GLU A 128 19.22 19.01 9.80
CA GLU A 128 18.85 20.16 8.96
C GLU A 128 17.43 20.60 9.27
#